data_AF-A0A2S6WMM7-F1
#
_entry.id   AF-A0A2S6WMM7-F1
#
_cell.length_a   1.000
_cell.length_b   1.000
_cell.length_c   1.000
_cell.angle_alpha   90.00
_cell.angle_beta   90.00
_cell.angle_gamma   90.00
#
_symmetry.space_group_name_H-M   'P 1'
#
loop_
_entity.id
_entity.type
_entity.pdbx_description
1 polymer ?
#
loop_
_entity_poly.entity_id
_entity_poly.type
_entity_poly.pdbx_seq_one_letter_code
_entity_poly.pdbx_strand_id
1 'polypeptide(L)'
;MRRYVRGILVVLALCGSLVPAVSAQAVAEGRAAPVPLERLFDNAAVSDDSRPAEADFDGSGASLSARDLTAAGWTPGRALTVQGARLTWPTRQPGEPDNVRAAGQDVRLTGRGDALAFLVAGTGGTEVGGPGTVTYANGSRSGYRLTAPDWRTGPLASKAVSLPHINTPAGQLAEQARLYVVTVPLVPGRAVTSVRLPRAAGLHVFAVSVRSATQGWTGSWTTATGGYAAVGPWSDRTLRLVVHTSAGGPRVRVRFDNTFASAAVRIGSATVAVRESGAASRGTPVALAFGGAAGVSIPAGGQAYSDPLGFPVPADADLLVSFHLPGTVAAAPVHGLAQQRSYVSEPGDHTADGSAGAYTSVITRWPLLAGVDVSGGPGSVVLLGDSITDGDKSTPDANRRWPNVLAARLLKQSAVPRYGVLNLGVSGNRVVTDRYPGDGVSTDTAGVSALHRFDRDVLAQPSARTAVVFEGVNDLRWGTSAEQLVAGLRELAARGHARGLRMLAATILPCEGEARCTPAVDAERGVVNEWIRYGGVFDGVLDFDAVVRDPQRPARMLPAHDSGDHLHPGDAGLAALADSVDLELLRS
;
A
#
# COMPACT_ATOMS: atom_id res chain seq x y z
N MET A 1 65.71 -45.10 -54.25
CA MET A 1 65.86 -44.97 -52.78
C MET A 1 65.12 -43.72 -52.30
N ARG A 2 64.19 -43.87 -51.35
CA ARG A 2 63.52 -42.88 -50.45
C ARG A 2 62.67 -41.74 -51.10
N ARG A 3 61.33 -41.76 -50.94
CA ARG A 3 60.42 -41.11 -49.91
C ARG A 3 60.00 -39.68 -50.31
N TYR A 4 58.70 -39.38 -50.59
CA TYR A 4 57.62 -38.90 -49.67
C TYR A 4 58.01 -37.59 -48.95
N VAL A 5 57.25 -36.46 -48.94
CA VAL A 5 55.85 -36.20 -48.51
C VAL A 5 55.31 -34.86 -49.08
N ARG A 6 53.99 -34.76 -49.23
CA ARG A 6 53.13 -33.67 -49.77
C ARG A 6 52.62 -32.68 -48.69
N GLY A 7 52.11 -31.52 -49.13
CA GLY A 7 51.08 -30.75 -48.42
C GLY A 7 50.23 -29.92 -49.40
N ILE A 8 48.93 -30.24 -49.51
CA ILE A 8 47.94 -29.70 -50.46
C ILE A 8 47.00 -28.74 -49.73
N LEU A 9 46.65 -27.62 -50.34
CA LEU A 9 45.64 -26.65 -49.89
C LEU A 9 44.42 -26.74 -50.82
N VAL A 10 43.24 -27.00 -50.26
CA VAL A 10 41.95 -27.08 -50.97
C VAL A 10 41.13 -25.82 -50.63
N VAL A 11 40.71 -25.09 -51.66
CA VAL A 11 39.73 -24.00 -51.60
C VAL A 11 38.42 -24.55 -52.19
N LEU A 12 37.32 -24.47 -51.43
CA LEU A 12 35.98 -24.87 -51.87
C LEU A 12 35.10 -23.62 -52.01
N ALA A 13 34.65 -23.39 -53.25
CA ALA A 13 33.60 -22.45 -53.59
C ALA A 13 32.21 -23.10 -53.37
N LEU A 14 31.23 -22.32 -52.92
CA LEU A 14 29.83 -22.74 -52.87
C LEU A 14 28.92 -21.69 -53.53
N CYS A 15 28.10 -22.20 -54.46
CA CYS A 15 27.20 -21.49 -55.35
C CYS A 15 25.99 -20.87 -54.65
N GLY A 16 25.55 -19.70 -55.14
CA GLY A 16 24.30 -19.05 -54.74
C GLY A 16 23.09 -19.61 -55.50
N SER A 17 21.99 -19.81 -54.77
CA SER A 17 20.64 -20.01 -55.32
C SER A 17 19.76 -18.81 -54.92
N LEU A 18 19.22 -18.12 -55.92
CA LEU A 18 18.24 -17.04 -55.78
C LEU A 18 16.84 -17.65 -55.59
N VAL A 19 16.22 -17.39 -54.44
CA VAL A 19 14.79 -17.65 -54.19
C VAL A 19 14.07 -16.30 -54.27
N PRO A 20 12.97 -16.15 -55.04
CA PRO A 20 12.26 -14.89 -55.10
C PRO A 20 11.57 -14.62 -53.76
N ALA A 21 11.87 -13.47 -53.15
CA ALA A 21 11.20 -13.00 -51.95
C ALA A 21 9.75 -12.62 -52.29
N VAL A 22 8.81 -13.54 -52.04
CA VAL A 22 7.40 -13.19 -51.94
C VAL A 22 7.26 -12.37 -50.66
N SER A 23 7.12 -11.05 -50.79
CA SER A 23 6.71 -10.20 -49.69
C SER A 23 5.31 -10.60 -49.27
N ALA A 24 5.21 -11.44 -48.25
CA ALA A 24 3.97 -11.66 -47.53
C ALA A 24 3.61 -10.32 -46.84
N GLN A 25 2.79 -9.51 -47.50
CA GLN A 25 1.95 -8.56 -46.80
C GLN A 25 1.08 -9.38 -45.86
N ALA A 26 1.44 -9.39 -44.58
CA ALA A 26 0.54 -9.83 -43.54
C ALA A 26 -0.72 -8.97 -43.68
N VAL A 27 -1.79 -9.60 -44.17
CA VAL A 27 -3.14 -9.05 -44.06
C VAL A 27 -3.34 -8.86 -42.56
N ALA A 28 -3.28 -7.60 -42.11
CA ALA A 28 -3.72 -7.26 -40.78
C ALA A 28 -5.21 -7.60 -40.75
N GLU A 29 -5.56 -8.79 -40.25
CA GLU A 29 -6.92 -9.10 -39.84
C GLU A 29 -7.43 -7.88 -39.07
N GLY A 30 -8.52 -7.30 -39.56
CA GLY A 30 -9.11 -6.08 -39.03
C GLY A 30 -9.47 -6.29 -37.57
N ARG A 31 -8.52 -6.03 -36.67
CA ARG A 31 -8.76 -6.08 -35.23
C ARG A 31 -9.78 -5.01 -34.91
N ALA A 32 -10.87 -5.41 -34.27
CA ALA A 32 -11.87 -4.50 -33.76
C ALA A 32 -11.19 -3.42 -32.92
N ALA A 33 -11.60 -2.16 -33.10
CA ALA A 33 -11.07 -1.06 -32.32
C ALA A 33 -11.32 -1.29 -30.82
N PRO A 34 -10.41 -0.87 -29.92
CA PRO A 34 -10.63 -0.99 -28.48
C PRO A 34 -11.93 -0.30 -28.07
N VAL A 35 -12.72 -0.95 -27.23
CA VAL A 35 -14.01 -0.45 -26.71
C VAL A 35 -13.94 -0.29 -25.19
N PRO A 36 -14.78 0.57 -24.58
CA PRO A 36 -14.89 0.64 -23.12
C PRO A 36 -15.16 -0.73 -22.49
N LEU A 37 -14.64 -0.96 -21.27
CA LEU A 37 -14.72 -2.25 -20.58
C LEU A 37 -16.16 -2.74 -20.46
N GLU A 38 -17.10 -1.84 -20.17
CA GLU A 38 -18.52 -2.15 -19.96
C GLU A 38 -19.24 -2.67 -21.21
N ARG A 39 -18.67 -2.50 -22.41
CA ARG A 39 -19.16 -3.11 -23.65
C ARG A 39 -18.63 -4.53 -23.88
N LEU A 40 -17.69 -4.96 -23.05
CA LEU A 40 -17.06 -6.29 -23.10
C LEU A 40 -17.56 -7.21 -21.98
N PHE A 41 -18.45 -6.74 -21.10
CA PHE A 41 -19.04 -7.58 -20.06
C PHE A 41 -19.76 -8.77 -20.68
N ASP A 42 -19.36 -9.96 -20.26
CA ASP A 42 -19.77 -11.25 -20.82
C ASP A 42 -20.14 -12.27 -19.75
N ASN A 43 -20.12 -11.88 -18.48
CA ASN A 43 -20.41 -12.70 -17.33
C ASN A 43 -21.20 -11.90 -16.30
N ALA A 44 -22.13 -12.56 -15.60
CA ALA A 44 -22.90 -11.98 -14.50
C ALA A 44 -22.36 -12.53 -13.17
N ALA A 45 -21.67 -11.68 -12.41
CA ALA A 45 -21.05 -12.06 -11.14
C ALA A 45 -21.95 -11.85 -9.92
N VAL A 46 -22.95 -10.96 -10.02
CA VAL A 46 -23.80 -10.55 -8.90
C VAL A 46 -25.24 -11.03 -9.11
N SER A 47 -25.82 -11.67 -8.10
CA SER A 47 -27.25 -12.01 -8.07
C SER A 47 -27.97 -11.30 -6.93
N ASP A 48 -29.29 -11.15 -7.10
CA ASP A 48 -30.19 -10.85 -6.00
C ASP A 48 -30.28 -12.07 -5.08
N ASP A 49 -30.19 -11.87 -3.77
CA ASP A 49 -30.23 -12.95 -2.78
C ASP A 49 -31.51 -13.80 -2.87
N SER A 50 -32.61 -13.22 -3.37
CA SER A 50 -33.89 -13.91 -3.59
C SER A 50 -33.96 -14.66 -4.93
N ARG A 51 -33.05 -14.37 -5.86
CA ARG A 51 -33.00 -14.95 -7.21
C ARG A 51 -31.55 -15.35 -7.57
N PRO A 52 -30.93 -16.26 -6.80
CA PRO A 52 -29.51 -16.59 -6.95
C PRO A 52 -29.17 -17.23 -8.31
N ALA A 53 -30.15 -17.86 -8.97
CA ALA A 53 -29.98 -18.51 -10.27
C ALA A 53 -29.83 -17.52 -11.46
N GLU A 54 -30.00 -16.21 -11.24
CA GLU A 54 -29.86 -15.19 -12.29
C GLU A 54 -28.41 -14.85 -12.62
N ALA A 55 -27.44 -15.30 -11.82
CA ALA A 55 -26.02 -15.05 -12.05
C ALA A 55 -25.19 -16.32 -11.85
N ASP A 56 -24.06 -16.37 -12.54
CA ASP A 56 -23.08 -17.46 -12.45
C ASP A 56 -21.68 -16.86 -12.59
N PHE A 57 -21.06 -16.58 -11.45
CA PHE A 57 -19.76 -15.94 -11.40
C PHE A 57 -18.63 -16.90 -11.76
N ASP A 58 -18.69 -18.13 -11.26
CA ASP A 58 -17.60 -19.11 -11.30
C ASP A 58 -17.84 -20.28 -12.27
N GLY A 59 -18.97 -20.30 -12.98
CA GLY A 59 -19.38 -21.38 -13.88
C GLY A 59 -20.07 -22.55 -13.17
N SER A 60 -20.29 -22.46 -11.85
CA SER A 60 -20.99 -23.47 -11.03
C SER A 60 -22.31 -22.97 -10.46
N GLY A 61 -22.79 -21.81 -10.91
CA GLY A 61 -24.02 -21.14 -10.47
C GLY A 61 -23.86 -20.28 -9.23
N ALA A 62 -22.65 -20.10 -8.71
CA ALA A 62 -22.42 -19.28 -7.52
C ALA A 62 -22.10 -17.83 -7.88
N SER A 63 -22.48 -16.89 -7.03
CA SER A 63 -22.35 -15.44 -7.30
C SER A 63 -22.17 -14.61 -6.03
N LEU A 64 -21.75 -13.36 -6.22
CA LEU A 64 -21.67 -12.35 -5.18
C LEU A 64 -23.08 -11.89 -4.77
N SER A 65 -23.29 -11.67 -3.46
CA SER A 65 -24.54 -11.09 -2.95
C SER A 65 -24.64 -9.59 -3.23
N ALA A 66 -25.70 -9.17 -3.93
CA ALA A 66 -26.01 -7.76 -4.17
C ALA A 66 -26.28 -6.99 -2.86
N ARG A 67 -26.89 -7.65 -1.88
CA ARG A 67 -27.18 -7.07 -0.57
C ARG A 67 -25.90 -6.80 0.22
N ASP A 68 -24.98 -7.76 0.25
CA ASP A 68 -23.70 -7.61 0.92
C ASP A 68 -22.84 -6.52 0.29
N LEU A 69 -22.81 -6.43 -1.05
CA LEU A 69 -22.17 -5.32 -1.76
C LEU A 69 -22.77 -3.96 -1.35
N THR A 70 -24.10 -3.87 -1.30
CA THR A 70 -24.79 -2.65 -0.86
C THR A 70 -24.44 -2.28 0.58
N ALA A 71 -24.41 -3.26 1.49
CA ALA A 71 -24.03 -3.06 2.90
C ALA A 71 -22.55 -2.63 3.07
N ALA A 72 -21.66 -3.17 2.23
CA ALA A 72 -20.26 -2.75 2.12
C ALA A 72 -20.11 -1.34 1.53
N GLY A 73 -21.18 -0.77 0.96
CA GLY A 73 -21.19 0.52 0.28
C GLY A 73 -20.71 0.47 -1.17
N TRP A 74 -20.63 -0.71 -1.79
CA TRP A 74 -20.24 -0.95 -3.17
C TRP A 74 -21.49 -1.02 -4.07
N THR A 75 -22.11 0.14 -4.31
CA THR A 75 -23.36 0.25 -5.07
C THR A 75 -23.13 0.52 -6.57
N PRO A 76 -24.07 0.15 -7.47
CA PRO A 76 -23.95 0.37 -8.91
C PRO A 76 -23.55 1.80 -9.28
N GLY A 77 -22.50 1.94 -10.11
CA GLY A 77 -21.98 3.23 -10.56
C GLY A 77 -21.21 4.04 -9.52
N ARG A 78 -21.04 3.54 -8.29
CA ARG A 78 -20.27 4.25 -7.26
C ARG A 78 -18.80 4.30 -7.63
N ALA A 79 -18.20 5.47 -7.49
CA ALA A 79 -16.76 5.62 -7.52
C ALA A 79 -16.14 5.11 -6.21
N LEU A 80 -15.19 4.19 -6.33
CA LEU A 80 -14.46 3.56 -5.24
C LEU A 80 -13.00 4.02 -5.32
N THR A 81 -12.49 4.62 -4.25
CA THR A 81 -11.05 4.90 -4.14
C THR A 81 -10.40 3.80 -3.32
N VAL A 82 -9.47 3.06 -3.91
CA VAL A 82 -8.72 1.98 -3.25
C VAL A 82 -7.27 2.08 -3.70
N GLN A 83 -6.33 2.10 -2.77
CA GLN A 83 -4.89 2.26 -3.05
C GLN A 83 -4.57 3.47 -3.98
N GLY A 84 -5.28 4.58 -3.75
CA GLY A 84 -5.17 5.82 -4.52
C GLY A 84 -5.78 5.77 -5.94
N ALA A 85 -6.26 4.62 -6.40
CA ALA A 85 -6.92 4.49 -7.70
C ALA A 85 -8.43 4.70 -7.55
N ARG A 86 -9.03 5.45 -8.49
CA ARG A 86 -10.47 5.69 -8.55
C ARG A 86 -11.10 4.74 -9.58
N LEU A 87 -11.69 3.67 -9.09
CA LEU A 87 -12.42 2.67 -9.87
C LEU A 87 -13.93 2.99 -9.83
N THR A 88 -14.69 2.52 -10.80
CA THR A 88 -16.15 2.66 -10.79
C THR A 88 -16.75 1.27 -10.73
N TRP A 89 -17.55 0.98 -9.71
CA TRP A 89 -18.29 -0.27 -9.64
C TRP A 89 -19.29 -0.35 -10.81
N PRO A 90 -19.44 -1.50 -11.50
CA PRO A 90 -20.33 -1.62 -12.66
C PRO A 90 -21.73 -1.04 -12.42
N THR A 91 -22.22 -0.24 -13.37
CA THR A 91 -23.59 0.27 -13.36
C THR A 91 -24.52 -0.78 -13.98
N ARG A 92 -24.74 -1.87 -13.25
CA ARG A 92 -25.52 -3.03 -13.67
C ARG A 92 -26.48 -3.46 -12.57
N GLN A 93 -27.62 -4.00 -12.97
CA GLN A 93 -28.52 -4.69 -12.05
C GLN A 93 -28.02 -6.11 -11.78
N PRO A 94 -28.33 -6.69 -10.60
CA PRO A 94 -28.05 -8.10 -10.36
C PRO A 94 -28.64 -8.98 -11.48
N GLY A 95 -27.87 -9.98 -11.93
CA GLY A 95 -28.20 -10.87 -13.05
C GLY A 95 -27.79 -10.33 -14.44
N GLU A 96 -27.44 -9.06 -14.57
CA GLU A 96 -26.86 -8.53 -15.81
C GLU A 96 -25.35 -8.79 -15.89
N PRO A 97 -24.77 -8.88 -17.11
CA PRO A 97 -23.33 -8.95 -17.25
C PRO A 97 -22.63 -7.71 -16.69
N ASP A 98 -21.75 -7.91 -15.72
CA ASP A 98 -21.07 -6.88 -14.91
C ASP A 98 -19.56 -7.05 -14.83
N ASN A 99 -19.01 -8.10 -15.44
CA ASN A 99 -17.59 -8.34 -15.50
C ASN A 99 -17.15 -8.97 -16.83
N VAL A 100 -15.86 -8.85 -17.13
CA VAL A 100 -15.22 -9.48 -18.30
C VAL A 100 -14.43 -10.70 -17.86
N ARG A 101 -14.63 -11.85 -18.50
CA ARG A 101 -13.71 -12.99 -18.43
C ARG A 101 -12.53 -12.75 -19.37
N ALA A 102 -11.32 -12.67 -18.82
CA ALA A 102 -10.16 -12.24 -19.59
C ALA A 102 -9.78 -13.26 -20.69
N ALA A 103 -10.00 -12.89 -21.95
CA ALA A 103 -9.77 -13.71 -23.14
C ALA A 103 -8.87 -13.00 -24.18
N GLY A 104 -8.18 -11.93 -23.78
CA GLY A 104 -7.31 -11.16 -24.66
C GLY A 104 -7.99 -9.99 -25.37
N GLN A 105 -9.11 -9.49 -24.83
CA GLN A 105 -9.86 -8.34 -25.33
C GLN A 105 -9.04 -7.04 -25.24
N ASP A 106 -9.30 -6.11 -26.16
CA ASP A 106 -8.71 -4.78 -26.18
C ASP A 106 -9.67 -3.75 -25.56
N VAL A 107 -9.32 -3.24 -24.38
CA VAL A 107 -10.10 -2.28 -23.60
C VAL A 107 -9.62 -0.86 -23.91
N ARG A 108 -10.54 0.04 -24.27
CA ARG A 108 -10.27 1.47 -24.40
C ARG A 108 -10.13 2.09 -23.02
N LEU A 109 -8.99 2.73 -22.77
CA LEU A 109 -8.71 3.42 -21.52
C LEU A 109 -7.81 4.61 -21.80
N THR A 110 -8.19 5.78 -21.31
CA THR A 110 -7.47 7.03 -21.55
C THR A 110 -7.04 7.67 -20.24
N GLY A 111 -5.82 8.18 -20.18
CA GLY A 111 -5.31 8.88 -19.00
C GLY A 111 -3.79 8.88 -18.95
N ARG A 112 -3.24 9.65 -18.01
CA ARG A 112 -1.82 9.63 -17.63
C ARG A 112 -1.73 9.34 -16.14
N GLY A 113 -0.78 8.52 -15.75
CA GLY A 113 -0.68 8.00 -14.40
C GLY A 113 0.61 7.25 -14.14
N ASP A 114 0.72 6.68 -12.96
CA ASP A 114 1.86 5.85 -12.54
C ASP A 114 1.57 4.35 -12.63
N ALA A 115 0.29 3.96 -12.60
CA ALA A 115 -0.16 2.57 -12.66
C ALA A 115 -1.54 2.44 -13.31
N LEU A 116 -1.83 1.23 -13.80
CA LEU A 116 -3.21 0.77 -14.01
C LEU A 116 -3.66 0.04 -12.75
N ALA A 117 -4.87 0.30 -12.30
CA ALA A 117 -5.52 -0.45 -11.24
C ALA A 117 -6.67 -1.26 -11.85
N PHE A 118 -6.70 -2.55 -11.53
CA PHE A 118 -7.76 -3.47 -11.92
C PHE A 118 -8.50 -3.94 -10.68
N LEU A 119 -9.83 -3.83 -10.72
CA LEU A 119 -10.70 -4.53 -9.78
C LEU A 119 -10.99 -5.91 -10.34
N VAL A 120 -10.51 -6.94 -9.65
CA VAL A 120 -10.45 -8.31 -10.17
C VAL A 120 -10.81 -9.34 -9.12
N ALA A 121 -11.15 -10.52 -9.61
CA ALA A 121 -11.11 -11.75 -8.82
C ALA A 121 -10.82 -12.94 -9.74
N GLY A 122 -10.15 -13.94 -9.17
CA GLY A 122 -9.94 -15.23 -9.79
C GLY A 122 -11.05 -16.21 -9.45
N THR A 123 -11.31 -17.15 -10.35
CA THR A 123 -12.15 -18.33 -10.12
C THR A 123 -11.36 -19.60 -10.48
N GLY A 124 -11.67 -20.71 -9.82
CA GLY A 124 -11.00 -22.01 -10.04
C GLY A 124 -10.13 -22.49 -8.88
N GLY A 125 -10.19 -21.82 -7.72
CA GLY A 125 -9.59 -22.27 -6.46
C GLY A 125 -8.12 -21.89 -6.26
N THR A 126 -7.47 -21.27 -7.25
CA THR A 126 -6.07 -20.83 -7.20
C THR A 126 -5.89 -19.44 -7.82
N GLU A 127 -4.69 -18.85 -7.67
CA GLU A 127 -4.36 -17.61 -8.38
C GLU A 127 -4.37 -17.84 -9.90
N VAL A 128 -5.03 -16.94 -10.62
CA VAL A 128 -5.14 -16.96 -12.09
C VAL A 128 -4.62 -15.67 -12.67
N GLY A 129 -4.07 -15.72 -13.88
CA GLY A 129 -3.57 -14.51 -14.52
C GLY A 129 -2.72 -14.78 -15.74
N GLY A 130 -2.13 -13.71 -16.28
CA GLY A 130 -1.28 -13.80 -17.45
C GLY A 130 -0.73 -12.45 -17.91
N PRO A 131 0.02 -12.45 -19.01
CA PRO A 131 0.56 -11.24 -19.59
C PRO A 131 -0.54 -10.42 -20.29
N GLY A 132 -0.47 -9.11 -20.16
CA GLY A 132 -1.25 -8.14 -20.92
C GLY A 132 -0.35 -7.07 -21.53
N THR A 133 -0.95 -6.14 -22.29
CA THR A 133 -0.20 -5.08 -22.98
C THR A 133 -0.89 -3.74 -22.81
N VAL A 134 -0.14 -2.70 -22.45
CA VAL A 134 -0.59 -1.30 -22.50
C VAL A 134 -0.15 -0.69 -23.82
N THR A 135 -1.06 0.02 -24.50
CA THR A 135 -0.75 0.84 -25.66
C THR A 135 -0.85 2.32 -25.28
N TYR A 136 0.14 3.11 -25.72
CA TYR A 136 0.23 4.52 -25.43
C TYR A 136 -0.08 5.39 -26.66
N ALA A 137 -0.43 6.65 -26.42
CA ALA A 137 -0.80 7.61 -27.47
C ALA A 137 0.29 7.88 -28.51
N ASN A 138 1.57 7.67 -28.15
CA ASN A 138 2.70 7.79 -29.08
C ASN A 138 2.96 6.50 -29.91
N GLY A 139 2.06 5.52 -29.86
CA GLY A 139 2.17 4.23 -30.56
C GLY A 139 3.04 3.18 -29.86
N SER A 140 3.80 3.57 -28.83
CA SER A 140 4.59 2.61 -28.04
C SER A 140 3.72 1.67 -27.21
N ARG A 141 4.30 0.55 -26.78
CA ARG A 141 3.64 -0.46 -25.95
C ARG A 141 4.54 -0.92 -24.80
N SER A 142 3.93 -1.34 -23.69
CA SER A 142 4.63 -2.04 -22.60
C SER A 142 3.85 -3.27 -22.19
N GLY A 143 4.55 -4.36 -21.89
CA GLY A 143 3.95 -5.55 -21.30
C GLY A 143 3.71 -5.36 -19.80
N TYR A 144 2.72 -6.06 -19.25
CA TYR A 144 2.51 -6.20 -17.81
C TYR A 144 2.04 -7.62 -17.50
N ARG A 145 2.11 -8.02 -16.23
CA ARG A 145 1.48 -9.25 -15.73
C ARG A 145 0.36 -8.87 -14.77
N LEU A 146 -0.82 -9.43 -14.96
CA LEU A 146 -1.95 -9.27 -14.06
C LEU A 146 -2.34 -10.65 -13.53
N THR A 147 -2.40 -10.77 -12.22
CA THR A 147 -2.94 -11.93 -11.52
C THR A 147 -4.08 -11.50 -10.61
N ALA A 148 -4.93 -12.45 -10.24
CA ALA A 148 -5.97 -12.27 -9.25
C ALA A 148 -6.04 -13.53 -8.38
N PRO A 149 -6.02 -13.38 -7.05
CA PRO A 149 -6.33 -14.49 -6.17
C PRO A 149 -7.77 -14.97 -6.35
N ASP A 150 -8.02 -16.22 -5.98
CA ASP A 150 -9.36 -16.80 -6.00
C ASP A 150 -10.32 -16.06 -5.06
N TRP A 151 -11.55 -15.84 -5.50
CA TRP A 151 -12.54 -15.08 -4.76
C TRP A 151 -13.00 -15.76 -3.45
N ARG A 152 -12.95 -17.10 -3.36
CA ARG A 152 -13.36 -17.87 -2.17
C ARG A 152 -12.20 -18.27 -1.28
N THR A 153 -11.06 -18.63 -1.87
CA THR A 153 -9.90 -19.20 -1.13
C THR A 153 -8.71 -18.26 -1.06
N GLY A 154 -8.72 -17.15 -1.80
CA GLY A 154 -7.64 -16.17 -1.81
C GLY A 154 -7.41 -15.51 -0.44
N PRO A 155 -6.24 -14.88 -0.25
CA PRO A 155 -5.87 -14.28 1.03
C PRO A 155 -6.82 -13.14 1.38
N LEU A 156 -7.21 -13.09 2.65
CA LEU A 156 -7.96 -11.97 3.23
C LEU A 156 -7.10 -10.73 3.45
N ALA A 157 -5.78 -10.90 3.50
CA ALA A 157 -4.79 -9.88 3.80
C ALA A 157 -4.67 -8.78 2.74
N SER A 158 -4.88 -9.14 1.46
CA SER A 158 -4.72 -8.23 0.32
C SER A 158 -6.03 -7.85 -0.37
N LYS A 159 -7.18 -8.29 0.17
CA LYS A 159 -8.49 -7.98 -0.41
C LYS A 159 -8.76 -6.48 -0.42
N ALA A 160 -9.52 -6.02 -1.40
CA ALA A 160 -10.15 -4.72 -1.39
C ALA A 160 -11.45 -4.74 -0.59
N VAL A 161 -12.24 -5.80 -0.69
CA VAL A 161 -13.47 -6.00 0.10
C VAL A 161 -13.71 -7.49 0.32
N SER A 162 -14.26 -7.85 1.48
CA SER A 162 -14.86 -9.16 1.76
C SER A 162 -16.36 -9.00 1.94
N LEU A 163 -17.11 -9.94 1.39
CA LEU A 163 -18.56 -10.07 1.58
C LEU A 163 -18.83 -11.32 2.41
N PRO A 164 -19.75 -11.28 3.39
CA PRO A 164 -19.98 -12.40 4.30
C PRO A 164 -20.65 -13.62 3.64
N HIS A 165 -21.31 -13.45 2.49
CA HIS A 165 -22.04 -14.53 1.84
C HIS A 165 -21.73 -14.72 0.36
N ILE A 166 -22.01 -15.95 -0.10
CA ILE A 166 -22.04 -16.37 -1.50
C ILE A 166 -23.44 -16.87 -1.82
N ASN A 167 -24.02 -16.38 -2.91
CA ASN A 167 -25.27 -16.90 -3.43
C ASN A 167 -25.01 -18.15 -4.26
N THR A 168 -25.82 -19.21 -4.10
CA THR A 168 -25.75 -20.43 -4.91
C THR A 168 -27.17 -20.88 -5.32
N PRO A 169 -27.32 -21.80 -6.30
CA PRO A 169 -28.64 -22.30 -6.68
C PRO A 169 -29.36 -23.03 -5.54
N ALA A 170 -28.62 -23.56 -4.56
CA ALA A 170 -29.15 -24.23 -3.38
C ALA A 170 -29.48 -23.26 -2.22
N GLY A 171 -29.23 -21.97 -2.40
CA GLY A 171 -29.38 -20.94 -1.37
C GLY A 171 -28.06 -20.25 -1.02
N GLN A 172 -28.13 -19.32 -0.07
CA GLN A 172 -26.98 -18.52 0.34
C GLN A 172 -26.08 -19.30 1.32
N LEU A 173 -24.77 -19.27 1.07
CA LEU A 173 -23.73 -19.83 1.93
C LEU A 173 -23.11 -18.71 2.77
N ALA A 174 -22.86 -18.99 4.06
CA ALA A 174 -22.08 -18.13 4.96
C ALA A 174 -20.57 -18.32 4.72
N GLU A 175 -20.14 -18.06 3.48
CA GLU A 175 -18.77 -18.13 3.03
C GLU A 175 -18.33 -16.75 2.54
N GLN A 176 -17.09 -16.37 2.87
CA GLN A 176 -16.59 -15.07 2.45
C GLN A 176 -16.26 -15.06 0.96
N ALA A 177 -16.75 -14.06 0.23
CA ALA A 177 -16.31 -13.71 -1.12
C ALA A 177 -15.35 -12.52 -1.06
N ARG A 178 -14.33 -12.49 -1.94
CA ARG A 178 -13.28 -11.45 -1.96
C ARG A 178 -13.15 -10.85 -3.34
N LEU A 179 -12.98 -9.53 -3.37
CA LEU A 179 -12.51 -8.81 -4.56
C LEU A 179 -11.19 -8.12 -4.25
N TYR A 180 -10.35 -7.99 -5.27
CA TYR A 180 -8.99 -7.49 -5.16
C TYR A 180 -8.77 -6.29 -6.05
N VAL A 181 -7.95 -5.34 -5.59
CA VAL A 181 -7.39 -4.30 -6.44
C VAL A 181 -5.92 -4.62 -6.66
N VAL A 182 -5.57 -4.89 -7.91
CA VAL A 182 -4.21 -5.21 -8.33
C VAL A 182 -3.71 -4.10 -9.24
N THR A 183 -2.52 -3.57 -8.94
CA THR A 183 -1.93 -2.49 -9.74
C THR A 183 -0.74 -2.99 -10.56
N VAL A 184 -0.61 -2.48 -11.78
CA VAL A 184 0.52 -2.77 -12.69
C VAL A 184 1.15 -1.47 -13.15
N PRO A 185 2.48 -1.42 -13.35
CA PRO A 185 3.17 -0.19 -13.69
C PRO A 185 2.76 0.39 -15.04
N LEU A 186 2.72 1.72 -15.12
CA LEU A 186 2.70 2.46 -16.38
C LEU A 186 4.06 3.09 -16.64
N VAL A 187 4.39 3.27 -17.92
CA VAL A 187 5.58 4.05 -18.28
C VAL A 187 5.35 5.52 -17.91
N PRO A 188 6.21 6.13 -17.08
CA PRO A 188 6.02 7.49 -16.59
C PRO A 188 5.80 8.50 -17.72
N GLY A 189 4.84 9.40 -17.50
CA GLY A 189 4.55 10.50 -18.42
C GLY A 189 3.87 10.10 -19.73
N ARG A 190 3.63 8.81 -20.01
CA ARG A 190 2.93 8.39 -21.24
C ARG A 190 1.42 8.33 -21.04
N ALA A 191 0.67 8.80 -22.04
CA ALA A 191 -0.79 8.67 -22.05
C ALA A 191 -1.20 7.29 -22.55
N VAL A 192 -2.00 6.58 -21.77
CA VAL A 192 -2.63 5.30 -22.15
C VAL A 192 -3.74 5.57 -23.16
N THR A 193 -3.90 4.67 -24.13
CA THR A 193 -5.02 4.68 -25.10
C THR A 193 -5.81 3.38 -25.09
N SER A 194 -5.15 2.25 -24.86
CA SER A 194 -5.80 0.96 -24.67
C SER A 194 -4.98 0.00 -23.84
N VAL A 195 -5.68 -1.00 -23.31
CA VAL A 195 -5.13 -2.08 -22.49
C VAL A 195 -5.65 -3.39 -23.04
N ARG A 196 -4.75 -4.30 -23.38
CA ARG A 196 -5.09 -5.67 -23.75
C ARG A 196 -5.06 -6.55 -22.52
N LEU A 197 -6.21 -7.13 -22.18
CA LEU A 197 -6.33 -8.03 -21.04
C LEU A 197 -5.55 -9.34 -21.27
N PRO A 198 -5.18 -10.05 -20.19
CA PRO A 198 -4.63 -11.40 -20.32
C PRO A 198 -5.59 -12.39 -20.99
N ARG A 199 -5.06 -13.52 -21.46
CA ARG A 199 -5.85 -14.70 -21.81
C ARG A 199 -5.83 -15.66 -20.62
N ALA A 200 -6.81 -15.54 -19.73
CA ALA A 200 -6.97 -16.36 -18.53
C ALA A 200 -8.47 -16.46 -18.18
N ALA A 201 -9.11 -17.58 -18.53
CA ALA A 201 -10.57 -17.71 -18.49
C ALA A 201 -11.21 -17.58 -17.10
N GLY A 202 -10.45 -17.84 -16.03
CA GLY A 202 -10.86 -17.64 -14.64
C GLY A 202 -10.54 -16.25 -14.08
N LEU A 203 -9.89 -15.37 -14.84
CA LEU A 203 -9.62 -13.99 -14.42
C LEU A 203 -10.80 -13.11 -14.80
N HIS A 204 -11.46 -12.55 -13.81
CA HIS A 204 -12.60 -11.65 -13.98
C HIS A 204 -12.19 -10.21 -13.72
N VAL A 205 -12.53 -9.30 -14.62
CA VAL A 205 -12.24 -7.86 -14.53
C VAL A 205 -13.55 -7.07 -14.44
N PHE A 206 -13.77 -6.42 -13.30
CA PHE A 206 -14.97 -5.62 -13.03
C PHE A 206 -14.77 -4.15 -13.40
N ALA A 207 -13.57 -3.64 -13.17
CA ALA A 207 -13.22 -2.26 -13.47
C ALA A 207 -11.72 -2.14 -13.76
N VAL A 208 -11.37 -1.17 -14.59
CA VAL A 208 -9.98 -0.76 -14.83
C VAL A 208 -9.90 0.77 -14.84
N SER A 209 -8.87 1.33 -14.23
CA SER A 209 -8.62 2.76 -14.25
C SER A 209 -7.13 3.07 -14.33
N VAL A 210 -6.79 4.23 -14.86
CA VAL A 210 -5.45 4.81 -14.69
C VAL A 210 -5.40 5.47 -13.32
N ARG A 211 -4.49 5.01 -12.45
CA ARG A 211 -4.22 5.69 -11.19
C ARG A 211 -3.50 7.00 -11.48
N SER A 212 -4.11 8.10 -11.08
CA SER A 212 -3.56 9.43 -11.36
C SER A 212 -2.21 9.59 -10.66
N ALA A 213 -1.24 10.15 -11.39
CA ALA A 213 0.03 10.52 -10.78
C ALA A 213 -0.22 11.57 -9.69
N THR A 214 0.46 11.41 -8.56
CA THR A 214 0.38 12.33 -7.42
C THR A 214 1.41 13.46 -7.54
N GLN A 215 1.89 13.75 -8.76
CA GLN A 215 2.82 14.85 -9.02
C GLN A 215 2.27 16.16 -8.47
N GLY A 216 3.13 16.92 -7.79
CA GLY A 216 2.73 18.15 -7.10
C GLY A 216 2.23 17.93 -5.67
N TRP A 217 2.02 16.70 -5.22
CA TRP A 217 1.80 16.34 -3.81
C TRP A 217 3.04 15.68 -3.21
N THR A 218 3.31 16.01 -1.96
CA THR A 218 4.30 15.38 -1.09
C THR A 218 3.59 14.89 0.15
N GLY A 219 3.69 13.59 0.44
CA GLY A 219 3.21 13.08 1.72
C GLY A 219 4.05 13.67 2.85
N SER A 220 3.40 14.32 3.81
CA SER A 220 4.05 14.97 4.96
C SER A 220 3.96 14.12 6.23
N TRP A 221 2.87 13.38 6.36
CA TRP A 221 2.69 12.40 7.43
C TRP A 221 1.81 11.26 6.90
N THR A 222 2.14 10.03 7.26
CA THR A 222 1.37 8.83 6.91
C THR A 222 1.57 7.80 8.01
N THR A 223 0.58 6.93 8.21
CA THR A 223 0.68 5.75 9.05
C THR A 223 0.04 4.54 8.35
N ALA A 224 0.47 3.33 8.73
CA ALA A 224 -0.07 2.09 8.20
C ALA A 224 -1.18 1.54 9.10
N THR A 225 -2.26 1.03 8.51
CA THR A 225 -3.29 0.29 9.27
C THR A 225 -2.74 -1.08 9.67
N GLY A 226 -2.60 -1.31 10.97
CA GLY A 226 -2.12 -2.57 11.56
C GLY A 226 -3.23 -3.60 11.80
N GLY A 227 -4.49 -3.17 11.88
CA GLY A 227 -5.62 -4.11 11.95
C GLY A 227 -6.96 -3.42 12.09
N TYR A 228 -8.03 -4.20 12.11
CA TYR A 228 -9.38 -3.75 12.46
C TYR A 228 -9.66 -4.15 13.91
N ALA A 229 -9.74 -3.18 14.81
CA ALA A 229 -9.80 -3.45 16.24
C ALA A 229 -11.08 -2.90 16.87
N ALA A 230 -11.45 -3.47 18.02
CA ALA A 230 -12.50 -2.91 18.85
C ALA A 230 -12.09 -1.51 19.33
N VAL A 231 -12.99 -0.56 19.15
CA VAL A 231 -12.84 0.84 19.56
C VAL A 231 -14.15 1.34 20.17
N GLY A 232 -14.11 2.48 20.85
CA GLY A 232 -15.33 3.07 21.38
C GLY A 232 -16.08 2.14 22.35
N PRO A 233 -17.43 2.04 22.26
CA PRO A 233 -18.27 2.57 21.19
C PRO A 233 -18.28 4.10 21.16
N TRP A 234 -18.07 4.67 19.97
CA TRP A 234 -18.16 6.11 19.73
C TRP A 234 -19.48 6.39 19.03
N SER A 235 -20.47 6.88 19.77
CA SER A 235 -21.77 7.26 19.22
C SER A 235 -21.87 8.77 19.21
N ASP A 236 -21.94 9.37 18.02
CA ASP A 236 -21.96 10.83 17.86
C ASP A 236 -20.76 11.47 18.55
N ARG A 237 -19.56 11.28 17.99
CA ARG A 237 -18.29 11.72 18.63
C ARG A 237 -17.36 12.36 17.63
N THR A 238 -16.57 13.30 18.10
CA THR A 238 -15.45 13.88 17.34
C THR A 238 -14.14 13.27 17.82
N LEU A 239 -13.35 12.75 16.88
CA LEU A 239 -11.96 12.36 17.12
C LEU A 239 -11.06 13.50 16.68
N ARG A 240 -10.08 13.87 17.50
CA ARG A 240 -9.04 14.86 17.19
C ARG A 240 -7.68 14.18 17.29
N LEU A 241 -7.11 13.88 16.14
CA LEU A 241 -5.85 13.16 16.02
C LEU A 241 -4.70 14.14 15.88
N VAL A 242 -3.68 13.99 16.72
CA VAL A 242 -2.43 14.73 16.62
C VAL A 242 -1.50 13.97 15.68
N VAL A 243 -0.97 14.67 14.69
CA VAL A 243 0.01 14.15 13.72
C VAL A 243 1.18 15.10 13.59
N HIS A 244 2.38 14.58 13.34
CA HIS A 244 3.61 15.39 13.25
C HIS A 244 4.11 15.43 11.80
N THR A 245 4.08 16.61 11.19
CA THR A 245 4.41 16.83 9.77
C THR A 245 5.91 16.78 9.54
N SER A 246 6.34 16.08 8.49
CA SER A 246 7.74 16.14 8.02
C SER A 246 7.96 17.29 7.05
N ALA A 247 7.09 17.41 6.03
CA ALA A 247 7.18 18.44 5.00
C ALA A 247 6.07 19.49 5.15
N GLY A 248 6.40 20.75 4.89
CA GLY A 248 5.44 21.86 4.85
C GLY A 248 4.99 22.17 3.42
N GLY A 249 3.89 22.92 3.31
CA GLY A 249 3.41 23.40 2.00
C GLY A 249 2.17 24.28 2.10
N PRO A 250 1.80 24.98 1.02
CA PRO A 250 0.73 26.00 1.03
C PRO A 250 -0.69 25.43 0.97
N ARG A 251 -0.85 24.16 0.57
CA ARG A 251 -2.13 23.46 0.53
C ARG A 251 -2.00 22.10 1.17
N VAL A 252 -3.09 21.64 1.76
CA VAL A 252 -3.19 20.33 2.42
C VAL A 252 -4.32 19.51 1.81
N ARG A 253 -4.17 18.20 1.81
CA ARG A 253 -5.28 17.25 1.71
C ARG A 253 -5.08 16.12 2.71
N VAL A 254 -6.18 15.60 3.25
CA VAL A 254 -6.18 14.55 4.27
C VAL A 254 -6.76 13.27 3.69
N ARG A 255 -6.17 12.12 4.03
CA ARG A 255 -6.62 10.80 3.62
C ARG A 255 -7.16 10.00 4.81
N PHE A 256 -8.36 9.48 4.65
CA PHE A 256 -8.99 8.52 5.55
C PHE A 256 -9.15 7.17 4.85
N ASP A 257 -8.88 6.09 5.56
CA ASP A 257 -8.94 4.73 5.06
C ASP A 257 -9.89 3.88 5.92
N ASN A 258 -10.79 3.13 5.27
CA ASN A 258 -11.68 2.16 5.90
C ASN A 258 -11.21 0.71 5.65
N THR A 259 -9.90 0.52 5.66
CA THR A 259 -9.20 -0.74 5.36
C THR A 259 -9.63 -1.86 6.30
N PHE A 260 -9.81 -3.08 5.79
CA PHE A 260 -10.23 -4.29 6.53
C PHE A 260 -11.65 -4.26 7.12
N ALA A 261 -12.34 -3.12 7.09
CA ALA A 261 -13.72 -3.02 7.55
C ALA A 261 -14.67 -3.79 6.61
N SER A 262 -15.75 -4.34 7.18
CA SER A 262 -16.82 -5.04 6.45
C SER A 262 -18.00 -4.13 6.10
N ALA A 263 -18.05 -2.91 6.62
CA ALA A 263 -19.13 -1.95 6.40
C ALA A 263 -18.59 -0.56 6.11
N ALA A 264 -19.41 0.27 5.46
CA ALA A 264 -19.07 1.67 5.23
C ALA A 264 -19.06 2.48 6.54
N VAL A 265 -18.16 3.44 6.64
CA VAL A 265 -18.10 4.42 7.74
C VAL A 265 -18.44 5.81 7.24
N ARG A 266 -19.13 6.62 8.05
CA ARG A 266 -19.48 8.00 7.71
C ARG A 266 -18.67 8.98 8.55
N ILE A 267 -18.06 9.95 7.88
CA ILE A 267 -17.52 11.18 8.47
C ILE A 267 -18.54 12.29 8.21
N GLY A 268 -19.05 12.91 9.28
CA GLY A 268 -20.04 13.99 9.22
C GLY A 268 -19.43 15.32 8.79
N SER A 269 -18.30 15.66 9.41
CA SER A 269 -17.50 16.85 9.17
C SER A 269 -16.03 16.53 9.49
N ALA A 270 -15.09 17.31 8.93
CA ALA A 270 -13.69 17.23 9.30
C ALA A 270 -13.01 18.61 9.22
N THR A 271 -11.99 18.82 10.06
CA THR A 271 -11.20 20.05 10.12
C THR A 271 -9.72 19.76 10.27
N VAL A 272 -8.90 20.75 9.94
CA VAL A 272 -7.46 20.76 10.21
C VAL A 272 -7.06 22.05 10.93
N ALA A 273 -6.12 21.95 11.86
CA ALA A 273 -5.52 23.09 12.54
C ALA A 273 -4.05 22.83 12.89
N VAL A 274 -3.26 23.88 13.10
CA VAL A 274 -1.95 23.74 13.76
C VAL A 274 -2.20 23.58 15.25
N ARG A 275 -1.49 22.65 15.91
CA ARG A 275 -1.63 22.43 17.35
C ARG A 275 -0.98 23.57 18.14
N GLU A 276 -1.62 23.99 19.22
CA GLU A 276 -1.00 24.85 20.23
C GLU A 276 -0.43 23.99 21.37
N SER A 277 -1.31 23.33 22.12
CA SER A 277 -0.94 22.40 23.19
C SER A 277 -2.11 21.47 23.52
N GLY A 278 -1.83 20.26 23.99
CA GLY A 278 -2.89 19.29 24.27
C GLY A 278 -3.82 19.09 23.07
N ALA A 279 -5.13 19.24 23.30
CA ALA A 279 -6.14 19.24 22.25
C ALA A 279 -6.44 20.64 21.67
N ALA A 280 -5.84 21.72 22.19
CA ALA A 280 -6.09 23.09 21.74
C ALA A 280 -5.35 23.40 20.42
N SER A 281 -6.04 24.12 19.53
CA SER A 281 -5.50 24.57 18.24
C SER A 281 -4.97 25.99 18.31
N ARG A 282 -3.92 26.27 17.54
CA ARG A 282 -3.50 27.61 17.21
C ARG A 282 -4.47 28.19 16.18
N GLY A 283 -5.28 29.15 16.60
CA GLY A 283 -6.31 29.75 15.77
C GLY A 283 -7.50 28.81 15.52
N THR A 284 -8.42 29.25 14.67
CA THR A 284 -9.65 28.52 14.36
C THR A 284 -9.38 27.33 13.45
N PRO A 285 -9.86 26.11 13.80
CA PRO A 285 -9.82 24.97 12.88
C PRO A 285 -10.50 25.27 11.55
N VAL A 286 -9.88 24.83 10.44
CA VAL A 286 -10.37 25.10 9.08
C VAL A 286 -11.06 23.85 8.54
N ALA A 287 -12.27 24.03 8.01
CA ALA A 287 -13.07 22.93 7.47
C ALA A 287 -12.44 22.29 6.23
N LEU A 288 -12.50 20.96 6.19
CA LEU A 288 -12.21 20.14 5.02
C LEU A 288 -13.52 19.86 4.26
N ALA A 289 -13.43 19.64 2.95
CA ALA A 289 -14.54 19.22 2.12
C ALA A 289 -14.18 17.93 1.38
N PHE A 290 -15.18 17.22 0.86
CA PHE A 290 -15.05 15.98 0.09
C PHE A 290 -15.95 16.07 -1.14
N GLY A 291 -15.40 16.39 -2.31
CA GLY A 291 -16.20 16.68 -3.49
C GLY A 291 -17.17 17.85 -3.28
N GLY A 292 -16.77 18.85 -2.50
CA GLY A 292 -17.57 20.02 -2.12
C GLY A 292 -18.53 19.81 -0.93
N ALA A 293 -18.69 18.59 -0.43
CA ALA A 293 -19.52 18.30 0.74
C ALA A 293 -18.72 18.37 2.06
N ALA A 294 -19.38 18.70 3.17
CA ALA A 294 -18.72 18.78 4.49
C ALA A 294 -18.24 17.40 5.02
N GLY A 295 -18.88 16.31 4.58
CA GLY A 295 -18.61 14.96 5.04
C GLY A 295 -18.63 13.95 3.90
N VAL A 296 -18.30 12.70 4.22
CA VAL A 296 -18.15 11.61 3.24
C VAL A 296 -18.52 10.25 3.84
N SER A 297 -19.04 9.35 3.01
CA SER A 297 -19.16 7.93 3.32
C SER A 297 -18.03 7.15 2.64
N ILE A 298 -17.23 6.46 3.44
CA ILE A 298 -16.10 5.63 2.99
C ILE A 298 -16.58 4.17 2.95
N PRO A 299 -16.67 3.53 1.76
CA PRO A 299 -17.02 2.12 1.64
C PRO A 299 -16.09 1.20 2.44
N ALA A 300 -16.53 -0.04 2.71
CA ALA A 300 -15.67 -1.11 3.20
C ALA A 300 -14.42 -1.24 2.32
N GLY A 301 -13.24 -1.20 2.95
CA GLY A 301 -11.93 -1.26 2.29
C GLY A 301 -11.56 -0.06 1.40
N GLY A 302 -12.43 0.96 1.33
CA GLY A 302 -12.22 2.16 0.54
C GLY A 302 -11.40 3.23 1.25
N GLN A 303 -11.07 4.29 0.51
CA GLN A 303 -10.39 5.50 0.99
C GLN A 303 -11.22 6.74 0.62
N ALA A 304 -11.03 7.82 1.37
CA ALA A 304 -11.50 9.15 1.02
C ALA A 304 -10.36 10.16 1.17
N TYR A 305 -10.23 11.04 0.18
CA TYR A 305 -9.35 12.19 0.23
C TYR A 305 -10.21 13.44 0.36
N SER A 306 -9.80 14.36 1.23
CA SER A 306 -10.38 15.70 1.23
C SER A 306 -10.03 16.43 -0.06
N ASP A 307 -10.85 17.41 -0.42
CA ASP A 307 -10.54 18.39 -1.43
C ASP A 307 -9.27 19.15 -1.02
N PRO A 308 -8.42 19.57 -1.98
CA PRO A 308 -7.23 20.38 -1.71
C PRO A 308 -7.56 21.74 -1.08
N LEU A 309 -7.24 21.90 0.21
CA LEU A 309 -7.50 23.10 1.00
C LEU A 309 -6.29 24.05 0.99
N GLY A 310 -6.52 25.36 0.79
CA GLY A 310 -5.50 26.39 1.02
C GLY A 310 -5.27 26.59 2.52
N PHE A 311 -4.22 25.96 3.04
CA PHE A 311 -3.87 25.97 4.45
C PHE A 311 -2.35 25.79 4.56
N PRO A 312 -1.60 26.84 4.95
CA PRO A 312 -0.15 26.74 5.11
C PRO A 312 0.20 25.76 6.24
N VAL A 313 0.69 24.58 5.85
CA VAL A 313 1.19 23.55 6.77
C VAL A 313 2.66 23.84 7.07
N PRO A 314 3.04 24.08 8.34
CA PRO A 314 4.45 24.14 8.70
C PRO A 314 5.10 22.76 8.58
N ALA A 315 6.38 22.73 8.22
CA ALA A 315 7.21 21.53 8.35
C ALA A 315 7.58 21.34 9.83
N ASP A 316 7.84 20.09 10.26
CA ASP A 316 8.30 19.76 11.61
C ASP A 316 7.34 20.28 12.70
N ALA A 317 6.04 20.10 12.50
CA ALA A 317 5.01 20.67 13.37
C ALA A 317 3.87 19.69 13.65
N ASP A 318 3.22 19.87 14.79
CA ASP A 318 2.03 19.11 15.13
C ASP A 318 0.79 19.76 14.48
N LEU A 319 0.02 18.94 13.76
CA LEU A 319 -1.32 19.27 13.30
C LEU A 319 -2.37 18.53 14.13
N LEU A 320 -3.56 19.14 14.21
CA LEU A 320 -4.78 18.54 14.69
C LEU A 320 -5.67 18.24 13.47
N VAL A 321 -5.96 16.97 13.24
CA VAL A 321 -6.98 16.54 12.27
C VAL A 321 -8.18 16.06 13.06
N SER A 322 -9.28 16.81 12.98
CA SER A 322 -10.51 16.45 13.70
C SER A 322 -11.56 15.94 12.72
N PHE A 323 -12.32 14.92 13.09
CA PHE A 323 -13.42 14.41 12.28
C PHE A 323 -14.57 13.88 13.15
N HIS A 324 -15.79 14.14 12.72
CA HIS A 324 -17.01 13.73 13.40
C HIS A 324 -17.53 12.40 12.88
N LEU A 325 -17.85 11.50 13.80
CA LEU A 325 -18.52 10.22 13.57
C LEU A 325 -19.98 10.35 14.07
N PRO A 326 -20.95 10.64 13.18
CA PRO A 326 -22.35 10.84 13.57
C PRO A 326 -23.06 9.55 14.00
N GLY A 327 -22.57 8.40 13.54
CA GLY A 327 -23.10 7.08 13.91
C GLY A 327 -22.28 6.41 15.01
N THR A 328 -22.74 5.25 15.46
CA THR A 328 -21.98 4.41 16.41
C THR A 328 -20.87 3.67 15.69
N VAL A 329 -19.63 3.84 16.16
CA VAL A 329 -18.45 3.09 15.72
C VAL A 329 -17.88 2.30 16.89
N ALA A 330 -18.01 0.96 16.81
CA ALA A 330 -17.52 0.01 17.83
C ALA A 330 -16.26 -0.77 17.39
N ALA A 331 -15.91 -0.67 16.11
CA ALA A 331 -14.66 -1.17 15.56
C ALA A 331 -14.20 -0.26 14.42
N ALA A 332 -12.90 -0.12 14.25
CA ALA A 332 -12.31 0.72 13.21
C ALA A 332 -10.97 0.15 12.74
N PRO A 333 -10.52 0.50 11.52
CA PRO A 333 -9.13 0.32 11.14
C PRO A 333 -8.28 1.20 12.04
N VAL A 334 -7.23 0.62 12.63
CA VAL A 334 -6.33 1.31 13.55
C VAL A 334 -4.88 1.13 13.16
N HIS A 335 -4.12 2.20 13.37
CA HIS A 335 -2.71 2.09 13.69
C HIS A 335 -2.53 2.06 15.21
N GLY A 336 -1.89 1.01 15.73
CA GLY A 336 -1.90 0.66 17.16
C GLY A 336 -0.93 1.45 18.05
N LEU A 337 0.21 1.91 17.50
CA LEU A 337 1.31 2.52 18.27
C LEU A 337 1.58 3.95 17.80
N ALA A 338 0.69 4.89 18.12
CA ALA A 338 0.85 6.26 17.62
C ALA A 338 2.10 6.99 18.17
N GLN A 339 2.58 6.60 19.36
CA GLN A 339 3.57 7.36 20.14
C GLN A 339 3.20 8.85 20.30
N GLN A 340 1.90 9.12 20.25
CA GLN A 340 1.29 10.43 20.29
C GLN A 340 -0.07 10.30 20.96
N ARG A 341 -0.38 11.21 21.90
CA ARG A 341 -1.71 11.37 22.46
C ARG A 341 -2.62 12.11 21.49
N SER A 342 -3.80 11.54 21.28
CA SER A 342 -4.92 12.10 20.52
C SER A 342 -6.17 12.08 21.40
N TYR A 343 -7.29 12.62 20.91
CA TYR A 343 -8.44 12.91 21.77
C TYR A 343 -9.78 12.48 21.17
N VAL A 344 -10.73 12.19 22.05
CA VAL A 344 -12.14 11.94 21.73
C VAL A 344 -12.98 12.93 22.52
N SER A 345 -13.98 13.51 21.86
CA SER A 345 -14.87 14.49 22.48
C SER A 345 -15.95 13.85 23.36
N GLU A 346 -16.68 14.69 24.09
CA GLU A 346 -18.05 14.41 24.52
C GLU A 346 -18.99 14.21 23.29
N PRO A 347 -20.26 13.80 23.47
CA PRO A 347 -21.19 13.66 22.35
C PRO A 347 -21.35 14.92 21.51
N GLY A 348 -21.20 14.79 20.19
CA GLY A 348 -21.46 15.84 19.22
C GLY A 348 -20.34 16.09 18.21
N ASP A 349 -20.63 17.03 17.30
CA ASP A 349 -19.67 17.60 16.36
C ASP A 349 -18.93 18.77 17.02
N HIS A 350 -17.70 18.50 17.44
CA HIS A 350 -16.77 19.45 18.04
C HIS A 350 -15.59 19.73 17.10
N THR A 351 -15.70 19.40 15.81
CA THR A 351 -14.57 19.53 14.88
C THR A 351 -14.06 20.97 14.76
N ALA A 352 -14.94 21.96 14.92
CA ALA A 352 -14.62 23.39 14.89
C ALA A 352 -14.09 23.96 16.22
N ASP A 353 -14.14 23.20 17.31
CA ASP A 353 -13.78 23.72 18.64
C ASP A 353 -12.27 23.89 18.78
N GLY A 354 -11.79 25.13 18.83
CA GLY A 354 -10.36 25.39 18.99
C GLY A 354 -9.82 25.09 20.41
N SER A 355 -10.71 25.06 21.41
CA SER A 355 -10.34 24.78 22.80
C SER A 355 -10.25 23.28 23.09
N ALA A 356 -9.60 22.92 24.19
CA ALA A 356 -9.52 21.52 24.64
C ALA A 356 -10.78 21.04 25.40
N GLY A 357 -11.72 21.93 25.75
CA GLY A 357 -12.78 21.64 26.72
C GLY A 357 -13.70 20.47 26.37
N ALA A 358 -14.07 20.34 25.09
CA ALA A 358 -14.92 19.26 24.62
C ALA A 358 -14.21 17.89 24.56
N TYR A 359 -12.88 17.85 24.61
CA TYR A 359 -12.05 16.66 24.40
C TYR A 359 -11.75 15.94 25.70
N THR A 360 -12.73 15.17 26.16
CA THR A 360 -12.76 14.57 27.51
C THR A 360 -11.98 13.26 27.66
N SER A 361 -11.53 12.65 26.57
CA SER A 361 -10.80 11.37 26.59
C SER A 361 -9.54 11.39 25.74
N VAL A 362 -8.52 10.65 26.18
CA VAL A 362 -7.25 10.48 25.46
C VAL A 362 -7.19 9.09 24.82
N ILE A 363 -6.66 9.02 23.60
CA ILE A 363 -6.32 7.78 22.90
C ILE A 363 -4.88 7.84 22.40
N THR A 364 -4.24 6.69 22.24
CA THR A 364 -2.83 6.53 21.81
C THR A 364 -2.70 5.72 20.52
N ARG A 365 -3.74 5.77 19.69
CA ARG A 365 -3.89 5.08 18.41
C ARG A 365 -4.44 6.05 17.37
N TRP A 366 -4.16 5.82 16.09
CA TRP A 366 -4.75 6.56 14.99
C TRP A 366 -5.79 5.70 14.26
N PRO A 367 -7.09 5.83 14.59
CA PRO A 367 -8.17 5.19 13.85
C PRO A 367 -8.49 5.99 12.58
N LEU A 368 -8.76 5.29 11.47
CA LEU A 368 -9.23 5.82 10.16
C LEU A 368 -8.29 6.79 9.42
N LEU A 369 -7.60 7.68 10.11
CA LEU A 369 -6.68 8.65 9.51
C LEU A 369 -5.41 7.95 9.02
N ALA A 370 -5.09 8.12 7.74
CA ALA A 370 -4.01 7.38 7.08
C ALA A 370 -2.99 8.27 6.38
N GLY A 371 -3.24 9.56 6.17
CA GLY A 371 -2.26 10.45 5.54
C GLY A 371 -2.61 11.93 5.54
N VAL A 372 -1.57 12.75 5.49
CA VAL A 372 -1.60 14.21 5.28
C VAL A 372 -0.59 14.55 4.19
N ASP A 373 -1.09 15.08 3.08
CA ASP A 373 -0.25 15.50 1.96
C ASP A 373 -0.23 17.02 1.85
N VAL A 374 0.91 17.56 1.46
CA VAL A 374 1.11 18.97 1.17
C VAL A 374 1.48 19.19 -0.29
N SER A 375 1.01 20.29 -0.90
CA SER A 375 1.35 20.60 -2.29
C SER A 375 2.75 21.22 -2.42
N GLY A 376 3.40 21.04 -3.58
CA GLY A 376 4.58 21.81 -3.98
C GLY A 376 5.94 21.30 -3.49
N GLY A 377 6.00 20.11 -2.89
CA GLY A 377 7.26 19.47 -2.47
C GLY A 377 7.83 18.48 -3.50
N PRO A 378 9.06 17.97 -3.28
CA PRO A 378 9.80 17.11 -4.22
C PRO A 378 9.32 15.65 -4.27
N GLY A 379 8.36 15.27 -3.41
CA GLY A 379 7.93 13.89 -3.20
C GLY A 379 8.33 13.38 -1.82
N SER A 380 8.29 12.06 -1.63
CA SER A 380 8.50 11.45 -0.32
C SER A 380 9.44 10.24 -0.32
N VAL A 381 10.02 9.99 0.86
CA VAL A 381 10.69 8.74 1.22
C VAL A 381 9.74 7.93 2.09
N VAL A 382 9.52 6.67 1.73
CA VAL A 382 8.66 5.74 2.48
C VAL A 382 9.53 4.85 3.35
N LEU A 383 9.21 4.73 4.63
CA LEU A 383 9.89 3.87 5.58
C LEU A 383 8.96 2.70 5.92
N LEU A 384 9.17 1.56 5.28
CA LEU A 384 8.44 0.33 5.53
C LEU A 384 9.15 -0.43 6.66
N GLY A 385 8.47 -0.60 7.79
CA GLY A 385 9.13 -1.15 8.97
C GLY A 385 8.21 -1.80 9.99
N ASP A 386 8.84 -2.30 11.05
CA ASP A 386 8.19 -2.86 12.22
C ASP A 386 8.15 -1.86 13.40
N SER A 387 8.11 -2.35 14.64
CA SER A 387 8.07 -1.56 15.88
C SER A 387 9.22 -0.56 16.02
N ILE A 388 10.40 -0.86 15.48
CA ILE A 388 11.56 0.05 15.58
C ILE A 388 11.32 1.29 14.69
N THR A 389 10.74 1.09 13.50
CA THR A 389 10.37 2.18 12.60
C THR A 389 9.13 2.92 13.06
N ASP A 390 8.16 2.18 13.60
CA ASP A 390 6.97 2.73 14.24
C ASP A 390 7.35 3.68 15.39
N GLY A 391 8.42 3.31 16.10
CA GLY A 391 9.10 4.12 17.09
C GLY A 391 8.81 3.69 18.52
N ASP A 392 8.58 2.38 18.74
CA ASP A 392 8.47 1.81 20.09
C ASP A 392 9.68 2.24 20.95
N LYS A 393 9.43 2.44 22.24
CA LYS A 393 10.39 2.96 23.24
C LYS A 393 10.92 4.38 23.00
N SER A 394 10.48 5.09 21.95
CA SER A 394 10.63 6.54 21.90
C SER A 394 9.79 7.21 22.99
N THR A 395 10.26 8.33 23.54
CA THR A 395 9.51 9.14 24.49
C THR A 395 8.17 9.61 23.88
N PRO A 396 7.02 9.25 24.47
CA PRO A 396 5.71 9.65 23.94
C PRO A 396 5.56 11.17 23.80
N ASP A 397 4.90 11.61 22.71
CA ASP A 397 4.71 13.03 22.33
C ASP A 397 5.98 13.85 22.05
N ALA A 398 7.18 13.28 22.19
CA ALA A 398 8.43 14.01 21.99
C ALA A 398 8.87 14.05 20.52
N ASN A 399 8.21 13.29 19.63
CA ASN A 399 8.54 13.15 18.21
C ASN A 399 10.02 12.76 17.98
N ARG A 400 10.56 11.86 18.80
CA ARG A 400 11.97 11.39 18.76
C ARG A 400 12.18 10.06 18.04
N ARG A 401 11.17 9.62 17.28
CA ARG A 401 11.26 8.44 16.42
C ARG A 401 12.29 8.71 15.33
N TRP A 402 13.04 7.69 14.89
CA TRP A 402 14.07 7.88 13.86
C TRP A 402 13.53 8.49 12.55
N PRO A 403 12.27 8.23 12.11
CA PRO A 403 11.68 8.93 10.97
C PRO A 403 11.55 10.45 11.18
N ASN A 404 11.24 10.90 12.40
CA ASN A 404 11.12 12.32 12.71
C ASN A 404 12.50 12.99 12.74
N VAL A 405 13.50 12.33 13.32
CA VAL A 405 14.88 12.83 13.31
C VAL A 405 15.40 12.90 11.86
N LEU A 406 15.13 11.91 11.02
CA LEU A 406 15.46 11.95 9.59
C LEU A 406 14.77 13.13 8.87
N ALA A 407 13.48 13.36 9.13
CA ALA A 407 12.77 14.50 8.56
C ALA A 407 13.43 15.83 8.95
N ALA A 408 13.78 16.01 10.23
CA ALA A 408 14.47 17.20 10.70
C ALA A 408 15.85 17.38 10.04
N ARG A 409 16.60 16.29 9.83
CA ARG A 409 17.89 16.32 9.09
C ARG A 409 17.68 16.77 7.64
N LEU A 410 16.68 16.22 6.94
CA LEU A 410 16.34 16.60 5.57
C LEU A 410 15.97 18.09 5.44
N LEU A 411 15.30 18.67 6.45
CA LEU A 411 14.97 20.10 6.46
C LEU A 411 16.19 21.01 6.67
N LYS A 412 17.18 20.56 7.44
CA LYS A 412 18.38 21.35 7.83
C LYS A 412 19.51 21.33 6.80
N GLN A 413 19.31 20.67 5.67
CA GLN A 413 20.31 20.51 4.62
C GLN A 413 19.83 21.04 3.25
N SER A 414 20.73 21.02 2.27
CA SER A 414 20.49 21.44 0.88
C SER A 414 21.16 20.56 -0.19
N ALA A 415 21.76 19.43 0.19
CA ALA A 415 22.45 18.48 -0.68
C ALA A 415 21.47 17.59 -1.46
N VAL A 416 20.33 17.24 -0.86
CA VAL A 416 19.24 16.47 -1.49
C VAL A 416 17.90 17.19 -1.34
N PRO A 417 16.88 16.88 -2.17
CA PRO A 417 15.57 17.46 -2.00
C PRO A 417 15.00 17.20 -0.60
N ARG A 418 14.25 18.18 -0.08
CA ARG A 418 13.58 18.09 1.22
C ARG A 418 12.32 17.23 1.11
N TYR A 419 12.51 15.93 0.91
CA TYR A 419 11.42 14.97 0.81
C TYR A 419 10.61 14.93 2.11
N GLY A 420 9.31 14.67 1.97
CA GLY A 420 8.53 14.21 3.12
C GLY A 420 8.94 12.80 3.53
N VAL A 421 8.82 12.48 4.82
CA VAL A 421 9.19 11.18 5.39
C VAL A 421 7.92 10.49 5.89
N LEU A 422 7.62 9.31 5.32
CA LEU A 422 6.41 8.56 5.61
C LEU A 422 6.74 7.35 6.48
N ASN A 423 6.27 7.34 7.73
CA ASN A 423 6.49 6.25 8.66
C ASN A 423 5.41 5.18 8.51
N LEU A 424 5.75 4.06 7.88
CA LEU A 424 4.89 2.87 7.78
C LEU A 424 5.40 1.70 8.61
N GLY A 425 5.98 2.03 9.76
CA GLY A 425 6.14 1.12 10.88
C GLY A 425 4.82 0.50 11.30
N VAL A 426 4.82 -0.81 11.59
CA VAL A 426 3.75 -1.47 12.32
C VAL A 426 4.37 -2.37 13.37
N SER A 427 4.13 -2.07 14.65
CA SER A 427 4.69 -2.87 15.74
C SER A 427 4.40 -4.37 15.62
N GLY A 428 5.45 -5.19 15.66
CA GLY A 428 5.37 -6.65 15.52
C GLY A 428 5.18 -7.16 14.08
N ASN A 429 5.18 -6.29 13.07
CA ASN A 429 5.04 -6.68 11.67
C ASN A 429 6.20 -7.56 11.20
N ARG A 430 5.90 -8.34 10.17
CA ARG A 430 6.80 -9.32 9.57
C ARG A 430 6.81 -9.14 8.06
N VAL A 431 7.92 -9.51 7.43
CA VAL A 431 8.06 -9.43 5.98
C VAL A 431 7.17 -10.44 5.28
N VAL A 432 7.15 -11.70 5.73
CA VAL A 432 6.55 -12.80 4.97
C VAL A 432 5.24 -13.35 5.54
N THR A 433 5.03 -13.24 6.86
CA THR A 433 3.87 -13.87 7.53
C THR A 433 2.92 -12.83 8.09
N ASP A 434 1.62 -13.00 7.83
CA ASP A 434 0.59 -12.16 8.43
C ASP A 434 0.46 -12.41 9.94
N ARG A 435 0.41 -11.35 10.74
CA ARG A 435 0.03 -11.41 12.16
C ARG A 435 -1.46 -11.19 12.34
N TYR A 436 -2.00 -10.27 11.55
CA TYR A 436 -3.43 -10.05 11.37
C TYR A 436 -3.85 -10.60 10.00
N PRO A 437 -4.87 -11.47 9.90
CA PRO A 437 -5.27 -12.09 8.62
C PRO A 437 -5.92 -11.13 7.62
N GLY A 438 -6.13 -9.86 8.00
CA GLY A 438 -6.74 -8.83 7.16
C GLY A 438 -8.26 -8.74 7.26
N ASP A 439 -8.92 -9.54 8.10
CA ASP A 439 -10.38 -9.55 8.27
C ASP A 439 -10.79 -9.70 9.73
N GLY A 440 -12.00 -9.24 10.07
CA GLY A 440 -12.58 -9.39 11.39
C GLY A 440 -11.96 -8.47 12.45
N VAL A 441 -12.68 -8.34 13.56
CA VAL A 441 -12.20 -7.58 14.72
C VAL A 441 -11.12 -8.39 15.44
N SER A 442 -9.96 -7.79 15.64
CA SER A 442 -8.79 -8.43 16.25
C SER A 442 -8.17 -7.58 17.35
N THR A 443 -7.59 -8.25 18.35
CA THR A 443 -6.70 -7.63 19.33
C THR A 443 -5.25 -7.61 18.83
N ASP A 444 -4.89 -8.50 17.91
CA ASP A 444 -3.62 -8.45 17.19
C ASP A 444 -3.70 -7.42 16.07
N THR A 445 -2.92 -6.35 16.23
CA THR A 445 -2.83 -5.23 15.28
C THR A 445 -1.42 -5.11 14.69
N ALA A 446 -0.64 -6.19 14.72
CA ALA A 446 0.70 -6.25 14.14
C ALA A 446 0.72 -6.37 12.60
N GLY A 447 -0.43 -6.18 11.95
CA GLY A 447 -0.53 -6.05 10.50
C GLY A 447 -0.60 -7.36 9.73
N VAL A 448 -1.07 -7.22 8.49
CA VAL A 448 -0.71 -8.14 7.41
C VAL A 448 0.78 -7.93 7.08
N SER A 449 1.43 -8.92 6.50
CA SER A 449 2.85 -8.90 6.18
C SER A 449 3.26 -7.74 5.28
N ALA A 450 4.53 -7.34 5.33
CA ALA A 450 5.10 -6.34 4.44
C ALA A 450 4.81 -6.67 2.96
N LEU A 451 4.92 -7.95 2.57
CA LEU A 451 4.58 -8.42 1.23
C LEU A 451 3.11 -8.13 0.85
N HIS A 452 2.16 -8.41 1.74
CA HIS A 452 0.74 -8.18 1.47
C HIS A 452 0.36 -6.70 1.49
N ARG A 453 1.00 -5.87 2.32
CA ARG A 453 0.69 -4.43 2.40
C ARG A 453 1.48 -3.56 1.41
N PHE A 454 2.53 -4.06 0.75
CA PHE A 454 3.46 -3.23 -0.03
C PHE A 454 2.80 -2.34 -1.09
N ASP A 455 1.77 -2.82 -1.81
CA ASP A 455 1.07 -1.99 -2.81
C ASP A 455 0.32 -0.81 -2.16
N ARG A 456 -0.38 -1.09 -1.04
CA ARG A 456 -1.14 -0.10 -0.27
C ARG A 456 -0.22 0.88 0.46
N ASP A 457 0.81 0.34 1.10
CA ASP A 457 1.64 1.05 2.04
C ASP A 457 2.81 1.74 1.33
N VAL A 458 3.40 1.18 0.28
CA VAL A 458 4.53 1.82 -0.40
C VAL A 458 4.12 2.39 -1.75
N LEU A 459 3.57 1.56 -2.63
CA LEU A 459 3.40 1.93 -4.04
C LEU A 459 2.26 2.93 -4.27
N ALA A 460 1.30 3.03 -3.35
CA ALA A 460 0.21 3.99 -3.40
C ALA A 460 0.51 5.32 -2.70
N GLN A 461 1.73 5.51 -2.16
CA GLN A 461 2.03 6.76 -1.46
C GLN A 461 2.29 7.93 -2.42
N PRO A 462 1.89 9.15 -2.04
CA PRO A 462 2.02 10.33 -2.89
C PRO A 462 3.47 10.69 -3.22
N SER A 463 3.79 10.66 -4.51
CA SER A 463 5.10 10.99 -5.07
C SER A 463 6.26 10.28 -4.35
N ALA A 464 6.08 9.00 -3.99
CA ALA A 464 7.17 8.19 -3.47
C ALA A 464 8.34 8.17 -4.47
N ARG A 465 9.55 8.35 -3.96
CA ARG A 465 10.82 8.35 -4.72
C ARG A 465 11.73 7.21 -4.28
N THR A 466 11.81 7.04 -2.98
CA THR A 466 12.65 6.05 -2.32
C THR A 466 11.82 5.31 -1.28
N ALA A 467 11.99 3.99 -1.18
CA ALA A 467 11.48 3.20 -0.09
C ALA A 467 12.65 2.56 0.67
N VAL A 468 12.61 2.65 1.99
CA VAL A 468 13.56 2.00 2.91
C VAL A 468 12.82 0.85 3.59
N VAL A 469 13.32 -0.37 3.43
CA VAL A 469 12.81 -1.55 4.14
C VAL A 469 13.65 -1.79 5.38
N PHE A 470 13.03 -1.72 6.56
CA PHE A 470 13.66 -2.00 7.84
C PHE A 470 12.77 -2.92 8.68
N GLU A 471 12.81 -4.21 8.35
CA GLU A 471 12.05 -5.29 8.97
C GLU A 471 12.87 -6.59 9.01
N GLY A 472 12.37 -7.60 9.73
CA GLY A 472 12.88 -8.97 9.68
C GLY A 472 13.20 -9.57 11.04
N VAL A 473 13.42 -8.74 12.07
CA VAL A 473 13.70 -9.24 13.42
C VAL A 473 12.53 -10.07 13.97
N ASN A 474 11.30 -9.67 13.68
CA ASN A 474 10.09 -10.40 14.09
C ASN A 474 9.89 -11.70 13.30
N ASP A 475 10.30 -11.78 12.03
CA ASP A 475 10.27 -13.02 11.26
C ASP A 475 11.21 -14.05 11.92
N LEU A 476 12.48 -13.67 12.13
CA LEU A 476 13.50 -14.57 12.68
C LEU A 476 13.18 -15.03 14.11
N ARG A 477 12.77 -14.10 14.99
CA ARG A 477 12.39 -14.41 16.39
C ARG A 477 11.17 -15.34 16.49
N TRP A 478 10.42 -15.50 15.40
CA TRP A 478 9.26 -16.38 15.32
C TRP A 478 9.44 -17.55 14.36
N GLY A 479 10.68 -17.86 13.99
CA GLY A 479 11.07 -19.10 13.32
C GLY A 479 11.05 -19.08 11.80
N THR A 480 10.85 -17.92 11.16
CA THR A 480 11.13 -17.77 9.73
C THR A 480 12.63 -17.90 9.49
N SER A 481 13.06 -18.70 8.51
CA SER A 481 14.47 -18.84 8.17
C SER A 481 15.02 -17.61 7.43
N ALA A 482 16.34 -17.41 7.47
CA ALA A 482 17.00 -16.38 6.66
C ALA A 482 16.66 -16.53 5.17
N GLU A 483 16.58 -17.75 4.64
CA GLU A 483 16.24 -18.00 3.24
C GLU A 483 14.85 -17.44 2.87
N GLN A 484 13.83 -17.74 3.68
CA GLN A 484 12.48 -17.25 3.47
C GLN A 484 12.40 -15.73 3.57
N LEU A 485 13.07 -15.16 4.58
CA LEU A 485 13.11 -13.72 4.78
C LEU A 485 13.82 -13.01 3.62
N VAL A 486 14.96 -13.53 3.16
CA VAL A 486 15.71 -13.02 2.00
C VAL A 486 14.86 -13.08 0.73
N ALA A 487 14.10 -14.15 0.51
CA ALA A 487 13.18 -14.26 -0.62
C ALA A 487 12.11 -13.17 -0.57
N GLY A 488 11.51 -12.92 0.59
CA GLY A 488 10.53 -11.85 0.78
C GLY A 488 11.12 -10.45 0.55
N LEU A 489 12.29 -10.17 1.11
CA LEU A 489 13.00 -8.88 0.91
C LEU A 489 13.35 -8.65 -0.57
N ARG A 490 13.76 -9.70 -1.29
CA ARG A 490 14.04 -9.64 -2.73
C ARG A 490 12.78 -9.31 -3.54
N GLU A 491 11.65 -9.90 -3.19
CA GLU A 491 10.37 -9.62 -3.84
C GLU A 491 9.91 -8.17 -3.63
N LEU A 492 10.07 -7.63 -2.41
CA LEU A 492 9.79 -6.22 -2.14
C LEU A 492 10.64 -5.29 -3.01
N ALA A 493 11.95 -5.55 -3.11
CA ALA A 493 12.85 -4.78 -3.96
C ALA A 493 12.43 -4.84 -5.44
N ALA A 494 12.16 -6.03 -5.96
CA ALA A 494 11.74 -6.23 -7.35
C ALA A 494 10.44 -5.47 -7.68
N ARG A 495 9.44 -5.53 -6.79
CA ARG A 495 8.18 -4.80 -6.96
C ARG A 495 8.37 -3.29 -6.91
N GLY A 496 9.24 -2.79 -6.03
CA GLY A 496 9.58 -1.38 -5.95
C GLY A 496 10.30 -0.86 -7.19
N HIS A 497 11.34 -1.58 -7.66
CA HIS A 497 12.05 -1.26 -8.89
C HIS A 497 11.15 -1.27 -10.12
N ALA A 498 10.19 -2.21 -10.19
CA ALA A 498 9.19 -2.25 -11.26
C ALA A 498 8.29 -1.00 -11.29
N ARG A 499 8.19 -0.24 -10.19
CA ARG A 499 7.51 1.07 -10.12
C ARG A 499 8.46 2.27 -10.24
N GLY A 500 9.75 2.02 -10.51
CA GLY A 500 10.77 3.07 -10.60
C GLY A 500 11.12 3.69 -9.25
N LEU A 501 10.82 3.02 -8.13
CA LEU A 501 11.29 3.44 -6.82
C LEU A 501 12.75 3.04 -6.64
N ARG A 502 13.52 3.92 -6.00
CA ARG A 502 14.79 3.54 -5.40
C ARG A 502 14.51 2.71 -4.14
N MET A 503 15.10 1.53 -4.03
CA MET A 503 14.87 0.59 -2.94
C MET A 503 16.13 0.50 -2.07
N LEU A 504 16.01 0.92 -0.82
CA LEU A 504 17.05 0.78 0.20
C LEU A 504 16.62 -0.26 1.23
N ALA A 505 17.60 -0.87 1.91
CA ALA A 505 17.34 -1.73 3.07
C ALA A 505 18.22 -1.33 4.25
N ALA A 506 17.70 -1.51 5.45
CA ALA A 506 18.48 -1.41 6.68
C ALA A 506 18.82 -2.79 7.24
N THR A 507 20.03 -2.94 7.79
CA THR A 507 20.42 -4.18 8.48
C THR A 507 19.62 -4.37 9.77
N ILE A 508 19.28 -5.62 10.08
CA ILE A 508 18.52 -6.03 11.26
C ILE A 508 19.38 -5.85 12.52
N LEU A 509 18.86 -5.11 13.50
CA LEU A 509 19.58 -4.77 14.73
C LEU A 509 19.95 -6.02 15.56
N PRO A 510 21.04 -5.98 16.32
CA PRO A 510 21.33 -6.99 17.34
C PRO A 510 20.24 -7.02 18.42
N CYS A 511 19.93 -8.20 18.95
CA CYS A 511 18.87 -8.35 19.95
C CYS A 511 19.17 -9.36 21.07
N GLU A 512 20.43 -9.75 21.24
CA GLU A 512 20.83 -10.65 22.31
C GLU A 512 20.47 -10.05 23.69
N GLY A 513 19.79 -10.86 24.51
CA GLY A 513 19.19 -10.44 25.78
C GLY A 513 17.66 -10.46 25.73
N GLU A 514 17.06 -10.32 24.55
CA GLU A 514 15.63 -10.55 24.35
C GLU A 514 15.34 -12.06 24.31
N ALA A 515 14.25 -12.49 24.97
CA ALA A 515 13.98 -13.90 25.25
C ALA A 515 13.88 -14.81 24.00
N ARG A 516 13.43 -14.29 22.85
CA ARG A 516 13.34 -15.04 21.59
C ARG A 516 14.59 -14.90 20.71
N CYS A 517 15.49 -13.96 21.02
CA CYS A 517 16.77 -13.78 20.33
C CYS A 517 17.83 -14.76 20.84
N THR A 518 17.62 -16.04 20.54
CA THR A 518 18.59 -17.10 20.82
C THR A 518 19.84 -16.95 19.94
N PRO A 519 20.98 -17.60 20.28
CA PRO A 519 22.14 -17.63 19.39
C PRO A 519 21.86 -18.16 17.98
N ALA A 520 20.88 -19.06 17.83
CA ALA A 520 20.45 -19.54 16.51
C ALA A 520 19.73 -18.45 15.71
N VAL A 521 18.87 -17.65 16.37
CA VAL A 521 18.21 -16.49 15.74
C VAL A 521 19.24 -15.42 15.36
N ASP A 522 20.25 -15.17 16.19
CA ASP A 522 21.33 -14.24 15.85
C ASP A 522 22.20 -14.74 14.69
N ALA A 523 22.42 -16.05 14.57
CA ALA A 523 23.10 -16.63 13.41
C ALA A 523 22.30 -16.40 12.11
N GLU A 524 20.99 -16.66 12.10
CA GLU A 524 20.12 -16.36 10.96
C GLU A 524 20.10 -14.85 10.64
N ARG A 525 20.06 -14.00 11.66
CA ARG A 525 20.17 -12.54 11.51
C ARG A 525 21.47 -12.15 10.83
N GLY A 526 22.58 -12.76 11.22
CA GLY A 526 23.89 -12.58 10.60
C GLY A 526 23.88 -12.89 9.11
N VAL A 527 23.27 -14.02 8.72
CA VAL A 527 23.10 -14.42 7.30
C VAL A 527 22.29 -13.38 6.52
N VAL A 528 21.15 -12.94 7.05
CA VAL A 528 20.32 -11.93 6.38
C VAL A 528 21.07 -10.60 6.26
N ASN A 529 21.77 -10.17 7.30
CA ASN A 529 22.52 -8.92 7.29
C ASN A 529 23.72 -8.95 6.34
N GLU A 530 24.42 -10.08 6.22
CA GLU A 530 25.46 -10.26 5.21
C GLU A 530 24.87 -10.15 3.79
N TRP A 531 23.72 -10.79 3.55
CA TRP A 531 23.01 -10.68 2.29
C TRP A 531 22.52 -9.24 2.00
N ILE A 532 22.00 -8.52 2.99
CA ILE A 532 21.59 -7.12 2.81
C ILE A 532 22.79 -6.27 2.38
N ARG A 533 23.95 -6.42 3.03
CA ARG A 533 25.16 -5.63 2.75
C ARG A 533 25.76 -5.92 1.38
N TYR A 534 25.81 -7.19 0.98
CA TYR A 534 26.64 -7.62 -0.16
C TYR A 534 25.85 -8.29 -1.30
N GLY A 535 24.55 -8.51 -1.13
CA GLY A 535 23.71 -9.22 -2.10
C GLY A 535 23.36 -8.43 -3.37
N GLY A 536 23.57 -7.10 -3.38
CA GLY A 536 23.42 -6.26 -4.57
C GLY A 536 21.98 -6.09 -5.09
N VAL A 537 20.97 -6.42 -4.29
CA VAL A 537 19.55 -6.30 -4.66
C VAL A 537 18.98 -4.91 -4.38
N PHE A 538 19.47 -4.22 -3.36
CA PHE A 538 19.05 -2.86 -3.01
C PHE A 538 19.99 -1.82 -3.63
N ASP A 539 19.47 -0.63 -3.92
CA ASP A 539 20.22 0.50 -4.47
C ASP A 539 21.16 1.16 -3.43
N GLY A 540 20.99 0.80 -2.16
CA GLY A 540 21.83 1.23 -1.04
C GLY A 540 21.42 0.57 0.26
N VAL A 541 22.34 0.58 1.23
CA VAL A 541 22.19 -0.10 2.51
C VAL A 541 22.41 0.89 3.64
N LEU A 542 21.52 0.87 4.62
CA LEU A 542 21.67 1.57 5.89
C LEU A 542 22.17 0.56 6.93
N ASP A 543 23.46 0.58 7.27
CA ASP A 543 24.03 -0.43 8.18
C ASP A 543 23.73 -0.13 9.66
N PHE A 544 22.45 -0.18 10.03
CA PHE A 544 21.95 0.10 11.36
C PHE A 544 22.45 -0.88 12.44
N ASP A 545 22.70 -2.15 12.09
CA ASP A 545 23.41 -3.10 12.97
C ASP A 545 24.75 -2.53 13.44
N ALA A 546 25.58 -2.03 12.52
CA ALA A 546 26.90 -1.50 12.86
C ALA A 546 26.82 -0.22 13.72
N VAL A 547 25.73 0.54 13.61
CA VAL A 547 25.51 1.79 14.36
C VAL A 547 25.24 1.50 15.83
N VAL A 548 24.45 0.47 16.14
CA VAL A 548 23.96 0.26 17.51
C VAL A 548 24.56 -0.93 18.22
N ARG A 549 25.30 -1.81 17.55
CA ARG A 549 25.90 -2.99 18.19
C ARG A 549 27.00 -2.62 19.19
N ASP A 550 27.09 -3.39 20.26
CA ASP A 550 28.21 -3.32 21.20
C ASP A 550 29.48 -3.84 20.51
N PRO A 551 30.56 -3.04 20.39
CA PRO A 551 31.79 -3.47 19.72
C PRO A 551 32.50 -4.63 20.44
N GLN A 552 32.25 -4.83 21.74
CA GLN A 552 32.80 -5.95 22.51
C GLN A 552 31.88 -7.18 22.50
N ARG A 553 30.59 -7.00 22.17
CA ARG A 553 29.60 -8.08 22.09
C ARG A 553 28.62 -7.85 20.92
N PRO A 554 29.02 -8.10 19.66
CA PRO A 554 28.27 -7.65 18.48
C PRO A 554 26.84 -8.21 18.32
N ALA A 555 26.49 -9.29 19.01
CA ALA A 555 25.12 -9.82 19.06
C ALA A 555 24.17 -8.96 19.92
N ARG A 556 24.73 -8.05 20.73
CA ARG A 556 24.02 -7.18 21.68
C ARG A 556 23.97 -5.75 21.20
N MET A 557 22.88 -5.05 21.50
CA MET A 557 22.82 -3.59 21.38
C MET A 557 23.69 -2.91 22.44
N LEU A 558 24.42 -1.86 22.05
CA LEU A 558 25.21 -1.03 22.95
C LEU A 558 24.28 -0.43 24.03
N PRO A 559 24.60 -0.52 25.33
CA PRO A 559 23.72 -0.06 26.40
C PRO A 559 23.27 1.41 26.30
N ALA A 560 24.06 2.27 25.66
CA ALA A 560 23.71 3.68 25.45
C ALA A 560 22.57 3.87 24.41
N HIS A 561 22.34 2.88 23.55
CA HIS A 561 21.30 2.88 22.53
C HIS A 561 20.11 2.01 22.92
N ASP A 562 20.32 0.99 23.75
CA ASP A 562 19.31 0.04 24.22
C ASP A 562 18.27 0.72 25.15
N SER A 563 16.99 0.48 24.88
CA SER A 563 15.90 0.92 25.78
C SER A 563 15.84 0.13 27.10
N GLY A 564 16.59 -0.97 27.17
CA GLY A 564 16.61 -1.93 28.28
C GLY A 564 15.81 -3.21 28.01
N ASP A 565 15.08 -3.28 26.90
CA ASP A 565 14.38 -4.50 26.48
C ASP A 565 15.19 -5.39 25.52
N HIS A 566 16.40 -4.92 25.15
CA HIS A 566 17.34 -5.62 24.28
C HIS A 566 16.83 -5.85 22.85
N LEU A 567 15.78 -5.16 22.42
CA LEU A 567 15.21 -5.26 21.07
C LEU A 567 15.06 -3.89 20.42
N HIS A 568 14.52 -2.94 21.17
CA HIS A 568 14.22 -1.61 20.67
C HIS A 568 15.29 -0.62 21.16
N PRO A 569 15.80 0.24 20.25
CA PRO A 569 16.57 1.39 20.67
C PRO A 569 15.69 2.38 21.45
N GLY A 570 16.24 2.99 22.51
CA GLY A 570 15.64 4.18 23.12
C GLY A 570 15.86 5.43 22.26
N ASP A 571 15.45 6.60 22.75
CA ASP A 571 15.61 7.89 22.04
C ASP A 571 17.02 8.12 21.48
N ALA A 572 18.06 7.80 22.25
CA ALA A 572 19.45 7.97 21.83
C ALA A 572 19.85 7.01 20.70
N GLY A 573 19.35 5.77 20.72
CA GLY A 573 19.58 4.81 19.66
C GLY A 573 18.81 5.15 18.38
N LEU A 574 17.55 5.57 18.50
CA LEU A 574 16.75 6.03 17.36
C LEU A 574 17.35 7.27 16.69
N ALA A 575 17.90 8.20 17.48
CA ALA A 575 18.66 9.33 16.95
C ALA A 575 19.93 8.87 16.21
N ALA A 576 20.70 7.93 16.79
CA ALA A 576 21.89 7.38 16.14
C ALA A 576 21.59 6.72 14.79
N LEU A 577 20.49 5.95 14.69
CA LEU A 577 20.03 5.38 13.41
C LEU A 577 19.73 6.48 12.38
N ALA A 578 18.98 7.50 12.78
CA ALA A 578 18.63 8.59 11.89
C ALA A 578 19.87 9.39 11.47
N ASP A 579 20.81 9.65 12.36
CA ASP A 579 22.03 10.41 12.10
C ASP A 579 23.02 9.67 11.19
N SER A 580 23.01 8.33 11.21
CA SER A 580 23.86 7.51 10.35
C SER A 580 23.38 7.43 8.90
N VAL A 581 22.15 7.85 8.60
CA VAL A 581 21.64 7.82 7.22
C VAL A 581 22.44 8.80 6.37
N ASP A 582 23.15 8.28 5.38
CA ASP A 582 23.70 9.10 4.30
C ASP A 582 22.54 9.59 3.43
N LEU A 583 22.26 10.89 3.50
CA LEU A 583 21.14 11.50 2.80
C LEU A 583 21.31 11.45 1.27
N GLU A 584 22.54 11.31 0.76
CA GLU A 584 22.79 11.16 -0.68
C GLU A 584 22.19 9.87 -1.25
N LEU A 585 22.02 8.82 -0.43
CA LEU A 585 21.33 7.60 -0.84
C LEU A 585 19.84 7.85 -1.15
N LEU A 586 19.28 8.98 -0.72
CA LEU A 586 17.89 9.37 -0.96
C LEU A 586 17.72 10.22 -2.22
N ARG A 587 18.81 10.61 -2.90
CA ARG A 587 18.76 11.39 -4.14
C ARG A 587 18.13 10.54 -5.26
N SER A 588 16.98 10.98 -5.77
CA SER A 588 16.21 10.31 -6.84
C SER A 588 16.21 11.08 -8.15
#